data_AF-A0A919LTV6-F1
#
_entry.id   AF-A0A919LTV6-F1
#
_cell.length_a   1.000
_cell.length_b   1.000
_cell.length_c   1.000
_cell.angle_alpha   90.00
_cell.angle_beta   90.00
_cell.angle_gamma   90.00
#
_symmetry.space_group_name_H-M   'P 1'
#
loop_
_entity.id
_entity.type
_entity.pdbx_description
1 polymer ?
#
loop_
_entity_poly.entity_id
_entity_poly.type
_entity_poly.pdbx_seq_one_letter_code
_entity_poly.pdbx_strand_id
1 'polypeptide(L)'
;MRLGAYVSAGTHLTSLVPPQHWVIANLKETQLAEVRVGQPVTFTVDALNGETFHGKVQSISPATGVEFSAISPDNATGNFVKIAQRIPVRITVNDGQNNSERLRPGMSVQVTIDTRAEKQP
;
A
#
# COMPACT_ATOMS: atom_id res chain seq x y z
N MET A 1 22.40 -45.32 14.40
CA MET A 1 22.26 -44.11 15.23
C MET A 1 22.25 -42.92 14.27
N ARG A 2 21.16 -42.21 13.97
CA ARG A 2 19.97 -41.83 14.73
C ARG A 2 18.78 -41.70 13.77
N LEU A 3 17.61 -42.12 14.28
CA LEU A 3 16.27 -42.08 13.72
C LEU A 3 15.67 -40.67 13.92
N GLY A 4 14.90 -40.17 12.95
CA GLY A 4 13.89 -39.12 13.19
C GLY A 4 14.02 -37.85 12.34
N ALA A 5 13.40 -37.85 11.16
CA ALA A 5 12.83 -36.64 10.58
C ALA A 5 11.50 -37.04 9.93
N TYR A 6 10.42 -36.91 10.71
CA TYR A 6 9.05 -37.03 10.24
C TYR A 6 8.77 -35.78 9.39
N VAL A 7 8.80 -35.92 8.07
CA VAL A 7 8.34 -34.85 7.16
C VAL A 7 6.83 -34.94 7.07
N SER A 8 6.12 -34.02 7.72
CA SER A 8 4.67 -33.89 7.57
C SER A 8 4.37 -33.45 6.14
N ALA A 9 3.60 -34.25 5.41
CA ALA A 9 3.07 -33.90 4.10
C ALA A 9 2.14 -32.68 4.24
N GLY A 10 2.63 -31.51 3.86
CA GLY A 10 1.86 -30.26 3.93
C GLY A 10 2.58 -29.02 3.42
N THR A 11 3.76 -29.16 2.80
CA THR A 11 4.40 -28.00 2.17
C THR A 11 3.67 -27.70 0.86
N HIS A 12 2.74 -26.74 0.89
CA HIS A 12 2.37 -26.00 -0.32
C HIS A 12 3.62 -25.27 -0.82
N LEU A 13 4.46 -25.98 -1.57
CA LEU A 13 5.55 -25.40 -2.37
C LEU A 13 4.98 -24.98 -3.71
N THR A 14 4.15 -23.93 -3.71
CA THR A 14 3.89 -23.06 -4.86
C THR A 14 3.05 -21.90 -4.32
N SER A 15 3.73 -20.83 -3.89
CA SER A 15 3.11 -19.51 -3.97
C SER A 15 3.19 -19.13 -5.44
N LEU A 16 2.11 -19.38 -6.18
CA LEU A 16 1.89 -18.77 -7.48
C LEU A 16 1.76 -17.27 -7.22
N VAL A 17 2.88 -16.56 -7.11
CA VAL A 17 2.89 -15.10 -6.99
C VAL A 17 2.65 -14.60 -8.40
N PRO A 18 1.46 -14.06 -8.74
CA PRO A 18 1.29 -13.44 -10.04
C PRO A 18 2.34 -12.33 -10.19
N PRO A 19 2.87 -12.07 -11.39
CA PRO A 19 3.86 -11.02 -11.65
C PRO A 19 3.30 -9.60 -11.46
N GLN A 20 2.14 -9.48 -10.82
CA GLN A 20 1.42 -8.23 -10.65
C GLN A 20 2.13 -7.44 -9.56
N HIS A 21 2.96 -6.48 -9.97
CA HIS A 21 3.63 -5.57 -9.07
C HIS A 21 2.61 -4.52 -8.58
N TRP A 22 2.58 -4.29 -7.27
CA TRP A 22 1.83 -3.19 -6.66
C TRP A 22 2.72 -2.41 -5.71
N VAL A 23 2.38 -1.13 -5.55
CA VAL A 23 3.04 -0.21 -4.64
C VAL A 23 2.08 0.11 -3.50
N ILE A 24 2.59 0.15 -2.27
CA ILE A 24 1.83 0.60 -1.10
C ILE A 24 2.33 1.99 -0.70
N ALA A 25 1.47 3.01 -0.81
CA ALA A 25 1.73 4.36 -0.36
C ALA A 25 1.03 4.63 0.97
N ASN A 26 1.79 4.95 2.02
CA ASN A 26 1.24 5.29 3.33
C ASN A 26 0.97 6.80 3.42
N LEU A 27 -0.24 7.20 3.02
CA LEU A 27 -0.68 8.60 2.98
C LEU A 27 -1.18 9.05 4.35
N LYS A 28 -1.02 10.33 4.70
CA LYS A 28 -1.69 10.89 5.90
C LYS A 28 -3.20 10.89 5.66
N GLU A 29 -4.00 10.67 6.69
CA GLU A 29 -5.47 10.76 6.61
C GLU A 29 -5.95 12.07 5.95
N THR A 30 -5.31 13.20 6.29
CA THR A 30 -5.64 14.51 5.71
C THR A 30 -5.37 14.61 4.21
N GLN A 31 -4.49 13.77 3.66
CA GLN A 31 -4.18 13.71 2.23
C GLN A 31 -5.13 12.78 1.47
N LEU A 32 -5.94 11.98 2.17
CA LEU A 32 -6.86 11.01 1.57
C LEU A 32 -8.15 11.66 1.07
N ALA A 33 -8.49 12.87 1.54
CA ALA A 33 -9.76 13.53 1.27
C ALA A 33 -10.12 13.65 -0.22
N GLU A 34 -9.12 13.81 -1.09
CA GLU A 34 -9.29 13.95 -2.53
C GLU A 34 -8.86 12.70 -3.32
N VAL A 35 -8.35 11.67 -2.64
CA VAL A 35 -7.85 10.44 -3.26
C VAL A 35 -9.00 9.48 -3.47
N ARG A 36 -9.15 8.99 -4.71
CA ARG A 36 -10.15 7.97 -5.06
C ARG A 36 -9.55 6.82 -5.85
N VAL A 37 -10.21 5.67 -5.77
CA VAL A 37 -9.86 4.49 -6.57
C VAL A 37 -10.01 4.82 -8.06
N GLY A 38 -9.06 4.36 -8.87
CA GLY A 38 -9.01 4.61 -10.31
C GLY A 38 -8.22 5.85 -10.74
N GLN A 39 -7.91 6.76 -9.81
CA GLN A 39 -7.12 7.96 -10.13
C GLN A 39 -5.72 7.59 -10.66
N PRO A 40 -5.21 8.30 -11.67
CA PRO A 40 -3.89 8.05 -12.22
C PRO A 40 -2.81 8.44 -11.22
N VAL A 41 -1.76 7.62 -11.18
CA VAL A 41 -0.64 7.77 -10.27
C VAL A 41 0.65 7.76 -11.07
N THR A 42 1.55 8.67 -10.71
CA THR A 42 2.94 8.66 -11.16
C THR A 42 3.82 8.46 -9.94
N PHE A 43 4.76 7.53 -9.99
CA PHE A 43 5.70 7.31 -8.90
C PHE A 43 7.11 7.09 -9.40
N THR A 44 8.10 7.50 -8.62
CA THR A 44 9.52 7.28 -8.90
C THR A 44 10.12 6.31 -7.90
N VAL A 45 11.12 5.53 -8.34
CA VAL A 45 11.79 4.52 -7.51
C VAL A 45 13.25 4.91 -7.31
N ASP A 46 13.63 5.18 -6.06
CA ASP A 46 14.96 5.68 -5.71
C ASP A 46 16.07 4.68 -6.11
N ALA A 47 15.83 3.40 -5.82
CA ALA A 47 16.76 2.31 -6.16
C ALA A 47 16.86 2.00 -7.67
N LEU A 48 16.05 2.64 -8.52
CA LEU A 48 16.16 2.59 -9.98
C LEU A 48 16.60 3.94 -10.57
N ASN A 49 17.44 4.69 -9.85
CA ASN A 49 17.91 6.02 -10.26
C ASN A 49 16.76 7.02 -10.51
N GLY A 50 15.68 6.92 -9.74
CA GLY A 50 14.51 7.79 -9.89
C GLY A 50 13.66 7.49 -11.12
N GLU A 51 13.76 6.29 -11.70
CA GLU A 51 12.92 5.86 -12.82
C GLU A 51 11.43 6.05 -12.50
N THR A 52 10.71 6.62 -13.47
CA THR A 52 9.32 7.00 -13.34
C THR A 52 8.41 5.91 -13.89
N PHE A 53 7.42 5.55 -13.08
CA PHE A 53 6.39 4.58 -13.40
C PHE A 53 5.01 5.20 -13.25
N HIS A 54 4.07 4.65 -14.01
CA HIS A 54 2.68 5.02 -14.02
C HIS A 54 1.80 3.89 -13.50
N GLY A 55 0.69 4.28 -12.91
CA GLY A 55 -0.21 3.35 -12.26
C GLY A 55 -1.57 3.97 -12.00
N LYS A 56 -2.37 3.25 -11.22
CA LYS A 56 -3.67 3.73 -10.75
C LYS A 56 -3.87 3.34 -9.30
N VAL A 57 -4.65 4.14 -8.57
CA VAL A 57 -5.10 3.76 -7.24
C VAL A 57 -5.99 2.52 -7.36
N GLN A 58 -5.55 1.40 -6.81
CA GLN A 58 -6.30 0.14 -6.81
C GLN A 58 -7.30 0.09 -5.67
N SER A 59 -6.85 0.43 -4.47
CA SER A 59 -7.67 0.36 -3.27
C SER A 59 -7.11 1.27 -2.18
N ILE A 60 -8.00 1.77 -1.36
CA ILE A 60 -7.67 2.50 -0.14
C ILE A 60 -8.06 1.57 1.00
N SER A 61 -7.09 1.20 1.85
CA SER A 61 -7.43 0.33 2.98
C SER A 61 -8.36 1.07 3.93
N PRO A 62 -9.48 0.44 4.35
CA PRO A 62 -10.35 1.05 5.34
C PRO A 62 -9.56 1.22 6.64
N ALA A 63 -9.45 2.46 7.09
CA ALA A 63 -8.80 2.83 8.33
C ALA A 63 -9.68 2.47 9.53
N THR A 64 -10.08 1.20 9.68
CA THR A 64 -10.99 0.79 10.74
C THR A 64 -10.34 -0.30 11.59
N GLY A 65 -9.32 0.11 12.33
CA GLY A 65 -8.80 -0.61 13.50
C GLY A 65 -9.34 -0.06 14.83
N VAL A 66 -10.35 0.82 14.79
CA VAL A 66 -10.88 1.52 15.99
C VAL A 66 -12.37 1.31 16.25
N GLU A 67 -13.07 0.49 15.45
CA GLU A 67 -14.52 0.26 15.65
C GLU A 67 -14.87 -0.84 16.66
N PHE A 68 -13.88 -1.50 17.30
CA PHE A 68 -14.13 -2.45 18.38
C PHE A 68 -13.21 -2.24 19.57
N SER A 69 -13.40 -1.13 20.29
CA SER A 69 -13.02 -1.06 21.70
C SER A 69 -14.24 -0.61 22.50
N ALA A 70 -14.80 -1.52 23.29
CA ALA A 70 -15.93 -1.29 24.20
C ALA A 70 -15.48 -0.54 25.47
N ILE A 71 -14.64 0.46 25.31
CA ILE A 71 -14.22 1.36 26.38
C ILE A 71 -14.37 2.76 25.83
N SER A 72 -15.43 3.44 26.25
CA SER A 72 -15.53 4.89 26.15
C SER A 72 -14.24 5.48 26.73
N PRO A 73 -13.37 6.14 25.96
CA PRO A 73 -12.24 6.81 26.56
C PRO A 73 -12.82 7.97 27.38
N ASP A 74 -12.78 7.82 28.69
CA ASP A 74 -13.00 8.87 29.67
C ASP A 74 -11.91 9.93 29.46
N ASN A 75 -12.11 10.81 28.48
CA ASN A 75 -11.20 11.90 28.14
C ASN A 75 -11.72 13.19 28.76
N ALA A 76 -11.87 13.21 30.08
CA ALA A 76 -12.24 14.38 30.87
C ALA A 76 -11.00 15.19 31.31
N THR A 77 -10.02 15.48 30.45
CA THR A 77 -8.90 16.42 30.80
C THR A 77 -8.15 17.06 29.61
N GLY A 78 -8.83 17.44 28.53
CA GLY A 78 -8.43 18.62 27.75
C GLY A 78 -7.03 18.70 27.11
N ASN A 79 -6.38 17.58 26.75
CA ASN A 79 -5.17 17.60 25.91
C ASN A 79 -5.37 16.70 24.68
N PHE A 80 -5.79 17.30 23.56
CA PHE A 80 -5.92 16.61 22.28
C PHE A 80 -4.56 16.56 21.58
N VAL A 81 -3.79 15.49 21.81
CA VAL A 81 -2.62 15.22 20.95
C VAL A 81 -3.13 14.62 19.64
N LYS A 82 -3.11 15.40 18.56
CA LYS A 82 -3.50 14.93 17.22
C LYS A 82 -2.42 13.98 16.67
N ILE A 83 -2.62 12.68 16.88
CA ILE A 83 -1.75 11.65 16.28
C ILE A 83 -2.12 11.51 14.80
N ALA A 84 -1.18 11.78 13.89
CA ALA A 84 -1.41 11.63 12.45
C ALA A 84 -1.45 10.15 12.06
N GLN A 85 -2.63 9.64 11.74
CA GLN A 85 -2.79 8.28 11.21
C GLN A 85 -2.39 8.23 9.72
N ARG A 86 -1.74 7.13 9.32
CA ARG A 86 -1.36 6.88 7.93
C ARG A 86 -2.17 5.73 7.39
N ILE A 87 -2.78 5.94 6.23
CA ILE A 87 -3.66 4.97 5.58
C ILE A 87 -2.89 4.37 4.40
N PRO A 88 -2.75 3.03 4.34
CA PRO A 88 -2.13 2.39 3.21
C PRO A 88 -3.06 2.46 1.98
N VAL A 89 -2.52 3.02 0.90
CA VAL A 89 -3.15 3.08 -0.41
C VAL A 89 -2.38 2.15 -1.35
N ARG A 90 -3.09 1.21 -1.96
CA ARG A 90 -2.53 0.27 -2.92
C ARG A 90 -2.64 0.84 -4.32
N ILE A 91 -1.54 0.78 -5.06
CA ILE A 91 -1.40 1.32 -6.41
C ILE A 91 -0.98 0.19 -7.33
N THR A 92 -1.70 -0.02 -8.42
CA THR A 92 -1.29 -0.94 -9.48
C THR A 92 -0.23 -0.29 -10.34
N VAL A 93 0.77 -1.06 -10.78
CA VAL A 93 1.72 -0.63 -11.81
C VAL A 93 1.15 -1.02 -13.17
N ASN A 94 1.15 -0.10 -14.15
CA ASN A 94 0.70 -0.44 -15.50
C ASN A 94 1.70 -1.39 -16.18
N ASP A 95 1.21 -2.36 -16.93
CA ASP A 95 2.02 -3.30 -17.71
C ASP A 95 2.85 -2.62 -18.81
N GLY A 96 3.92 -3.29 -19.25
CA GLY A 96 4.73 -2.87 -20.41
C GLY A 96 5.65 -1.67 -20.14
N GLN A 97 5.79 -1.25 -18.88
CA GLN A 97 6.74 -0.21 -18.50
C GLN A 97 8.14 -0.79 -18.38
N ASN A 98 9.10 -0.03 -18.92
CA ASN A 98 10.51 -0.40 -18.89
C ASN A 98 10.97 -0.65 -17.44
N ASN A 99 11.78 -1.67 -17.21
CA ASN A 99 12.30 -2.05 -15.88
C ASN A 99 11.24 -2.36 -14.82
N SER A 100 9.95 -2.54 -15.17
CA SER A 100 8.92 -2.91 -14.19
C SER A 100 9.18 -4.29 -13.57
N GLU A 101 9.88 -5.19 -14.28
CA GLU A 101 10.39 -6.46 -13.80
C GLU A 101 11.50 -6.34 -12.74
N ARG A 102 12.10 -5.15 -12.60
CA ARG A 102 13.13 -4.85 -11.59
C ARG A 102 12.55 -4.30 -10.30
N LEU A 103 11.23 -4.05 -10.25
CA LEU A 103 10.55 -3.67 -9.02
C LEU A 103 10.59 -4.82 -8.02
N ARG A 104 11.09 -4.54 -6.82
CA ARG A 104 11.18 -5.51 -5.73
C ARG A 104 10.46 -4.99 -4.48
N PRO A 105 9.88 -5.87 -3.66
CA PRO A 105 9.35 -5.50 -2.36
C PRO A 105 10.42 -4.79 -1.51
N GLY A 106 10.01 -3.75 -0.80
CA GLY A 106 10.90 -2.98 0.10
C GLY A 106 11.64 -1.80 -0.56
N MET A 107 11.49 -1.58 -1.87
CA MET A 107 12.03 -0.39 -2.52
C MET A 107 11.30 0.88 -2.05
N SER A 108 12.07 1.93 -1.81
CA SER A 108 11.53 3.26 -1.51
C SER A 108 10.97 3.89 -2.78
N VAL A 109 9.75 4.42 -2.67
CA VAL A 109 9.05 5.09 -3.77
C VAL A 109 8.54 6.45 -3.36
N GLN A 110 8.52 7.39 -4.30
CA GLN A 110 7.83 8.66 -4.15
C GLN A 110 6.62 8.68 -5.07
N VAL A 111 5.44 8.91 -4.49
CA VAL A 111 4.15 8.76 -5.20
C VAL A 111 3.48 10.12 -5.34
N THR A 112 2.94 10.38 -6.53
CA THR A 112 2.07 11.53 -6.84
C THR A 112 0.78 11.02 -7.47
N ILE A 113 -0.34 11.32 -6.82
CA ILE A 113 -1.69 10.96 -7.29
C ILE A 113 -2.31 12.21 -7.91
N ASP A 114 -2.81 12.13 -9.15
CA ASP A 114 -3.53 13.24 -9.75
C ASP A 114 -5.02 13.18 -9.35
N THR A 115 -5.39 14.02 -8.39
CA THR A 115 -6.76 14.13 -7.85
C THR A 115 -7.66 15.02 -8.72
N ARG A 116 -7.14 15.61 -9.79
CA ARG A 116 -7.89 16.50 -10.71
C ARG A 116 -8.54 15.72 -11.86
N ALA A 117 -8.05 14.51 -12.15
CA ALA A 117 -8.52 13.66 -13.24
C ALA A 117 -10.02 13.28 -13.16
N GLU A 118 -10.67 13.39 -11.99
CA GLU A 118 -12.13 13.19 -11.86
C GLU A 118 -12.97 14.43 -12.19
N LYS A 119 -12.37 15.59 -12.46
CA LYS A 119 -13.10 16.75 -13.02
C LYS A 119 -13.26 16.63 -14.54
N GLN A 120 -13.69 15.47 -15.02
CA GLN A 120 -14.18 15.36 -16.39
C GLN A 120 -15.72 15.45 -16.33
N PRO A 121 -16.32 16.55 -16.82
CA PRO A 121 -17.76 16.81 -16.74
C PRO A 121 -18.61 15.87 -17.61
#